data_AF-A0A3D5DVX1-F1
#
_entry.id   AF-A0A3D5DVX1-F1
#
_cell.length_a   1.000
_cell.length_b   1.000
_cell.length_c   1.000
_cell.angle_alpha   90.00
_cell.angle_beta   90.00
_cell.angle_gamma   90.00
#
_symmetry.space_group_name_H-M   'P 1'
#
loop_
_entity.id
_entity.type
_entity.pdbx_description
1 polymer ?
#
loop_
_entity_poly.entity_id
_entity_poly.type
_entity_poly.pdbx_seq_one_letter_code
_entity_poly.pdbx_strand_id
1 'polypeptide(L)'
;MPAFPHGFVWGVSTSAFQIEGAVAEDGRLDSVWDVFCRKPGAIRDGQTAEVAADHYHRWPEDLDLMARLGVGGYRFSLAWPRIQPAGTGPANPAGLDFYERLTDALLARGITPVPTLYHWDLPQ
;
A
#
# COMPACT_ATOMS: atom_id res chain seq x y z
N MET A 1 -18.55 17.53 23.11
CA MET A 1 -17.26 16.81 23.08
C MET A 1 -16.14 17.82 23.24
N PRO A 2 -15.02 17.50 23.91
CA PRO A 2 -13.87 18.38 23.98
C PRO A 2 -13.29 18.63 22.58
N ALA A 3 -12.70 19.80 22.37
CA ALA A 3 -12.01 20.13 21.12
C ALA A 3 -10.71 19.32 21.00
N PHE A 4 -10.35 18.94 19.77
CA PHE A 4 -9.07 18.34 19.47
C PHE A 4 -7.93 19.38 19.60
N PRO A 5 -6.70 18.95 19.92
CA PRO A 5 -5.57 19.87 20.03
C PRO A 5 -5.29 20.55 18.68
N HIS A 6 -4.70 21.75 18.74
CA HIS A 6 -4.27 22.44 17.54
C HIS A 6 -3.26 21.57 16.75
N GLY A 7 -3.46 21.47 15.44
CA GLY A 7 -2.62 20.64 14.56
C GLY A 7 -2.94 19.15 14.61
N PHE A 8 -4.05 18.72 15.22
CA PHE A 8 -4.51 17.33 15.13
C PHE A 8 -4.75 16.93 13.68
N VAL A 9 -4.12 15.83 13.24
CA VAL A 9 -4.25 15.31 11.87
C VAL A 9 -5.30 14.22 11.83
N TRP A 10 -6.35 14.45 11.06
CA TRP A 10 -7.29 13.41 10.67
C TRP A 10 -6.75 12.67 9.45
N GLY A 11 -6.72 11.35 9.51
CA GLY A 11 -6.17 10.53 8.43
C GLY A 11 -6.92 9.23 8.21
N VAL A 12 -6.57 8.58 7.11
CA VAL A 12 -7.02 7.22 6.76
C VAL A 12 -5.81 6.30 6.64
N SER A 13 -6.06 4.99 6.70
CA SER A 13 -4.99 4.00 6.80
C SER A 13 -5.28 2.75 5.99
N THR A 14 -4.26 2.20 5.35
CA THR A 14 -4.30 0.99 4.54
C THR A 14 -3.05 0.11 4.77
N SER A 15 -2.96 -1.00 4.04
CA SER A 15 -1.75 -1.81 3.89
C SER A 15 -1.63 -2.28 2.44
N ALA A 16 -0.39 -2.43 1.97
CA ALA A 16 -0.06 -2.75 0.59
C ALA A 16 -0.80 -4.02 0.10
N PHE A 17 -0.60 -5.14 0.79
CA PHE A 17 -1.21 -6.42 0.39
C PHE A 17 -2.74 -6.40 0.39
N GLN A 18 -3.38 -5.55 1.21
CA GLN A 18 -4.84 -5.49 1.28
C GLN A 18 -5.48 -4.67 0.15
N ILE A 19 -4.75 -3.74 -0.46
CA ILE A 19 -5.35 -2.80 -1.43
C ILE A 19 -4.67 -2.76 -2.80
N GLU A 20 -3.36 -3.06 -2.88
CA GLU A 20 -2.59 -2.79 -4.10
C GLU A 20 -3.00 -3.68 -5.26
N GLY A 21 -3.07 -5.00 -5.04
CA GLY A 21 -3.11 -5.94 -6.16
C GLY A 21 -1.76 -5.99 -6.89
N ALA A 22 -1.80 -6.33 -8.18
CA ALA A 22 -0.64 -6.32 -9.07
C ALA A 22 0.52 -7.15 -8.50
N VAL A 23 0.20 -8.34 -7.97
CA VAL A 23 1.12 -9.18 -7.19
C VAL A 23 2.27 -9.76 -8.00
N ALA A 24 2.13 -9.79 -9.33
CA ALA A 24 3.12 -10.33 -10.28
C ALA A 24 3.52 -9.30 -11.35
N GLU A 25 3.34 -8.00 -11.09
CA GLU A 25 3.65 -6.92 -12.01
C GLU A 25 4.92 -6.18 -11.58
N ASP A 26 5.60 -5.56 -12.56
CA ASP A 26 6.73 -4.66 -12.36
C ASP A 26 7.83 -5.23 -11.43
N GLY A 27 8.07 -6.54 -11.52
CA GLY A 27 9.16 -7.21 -10.80
C GLY A 27 8.88 -7.53 -9.34
N ARG A 28 7.66 -7.33 -8.83
CA ARG A 28 7.26 -7.83 -7.51
C ARG A 28 7.32 -9.36 -7.47
N LEU A 29 7.84 -9.91 -6.37
CA LEU A 29 7.83 -11.35 -6.09
C LEU A 29 6.82 -11.69 -4.97
N ASP A 30 6.65 -12.98 -4.69
CA ASP A 30 5.76 -13.46 -3.64
C ASP A 30 6.22 -13.01 -2.24
N SER A 31 5.26 -12.55 -1.43
CA SER A 31 5.38 -12.54 0.02
C SER A 31 4.87 -13.84 0.65
N VAL A 32 5.11 -14.00 1.94
CA VAL A 32 4.52 -15.06 2.77
C VAL A 32 2.98 -15.11 2.66
N TRP A 33 2.31 -13.96 2.44
CA TRP A 33 0.86 -13.92 2.29
C TRP A 33 0.39 -14.37 0.92
N ASP A 34 1.14 -14.10 -0.16
CA ASP A 34 0.81 -14.62 -1.49
C ASP A 34 0.77 -16.15 -1.47
N VAL A 35 1.79 -16.77 -0.86
CA VAL A 35 1.88 -18.23 -0.71
C VAL A 35 0.79 -18.75 0.25
N PHE A 36 0.54 -18.06 1.35
CA PHE A 36 -0.47 -18.47 2.32
C PHE A 36 -1.89 -18.47 1.72
N CYS A 37 -2.27 -17.41 0.98
CA CYS A 37 -3.59 -17.29 0.38
C CYS A 37 -3.88 -18.37 -0.67
N ARG A 38 -2.85 -18.89 -1.36
CA ARG A 38 -2.99 -19.99 -2.33
C ARG A 38 -3.24 -21.36 -1.69
N LYS A 39 -3.11 -21.51 -0.37
CA LYS A 39 -3.38 -22.78 0.34
C LYS A 39 -4.89 -23.03 0.42
N PRO A 40 -5.40 -24.19 -0.04
CA PRO A 40 -6.82 -24.52 0.07
C PRO A 40 -7.33 -24.41 1.51
N GLY A 41 -8.41 -23.66 1.72
CA GLY A 41 -9.04 -23.47 3.02
C GLY A 41 -8.35 -22.46 3.97
N ALA A 42 -7.24 -21.83 3.55
CA ALA A 42 -6.57 -20.82 4.38
C ALA A 42 -7.33 -19.49 4.43
N ILE A 43 -7.98 -19.11 3.33
CA ILE A 43 -8.80 -17.89 3.22
C ILE A 43 -10.26 -18.30 3.06
N ARG A 44 -11.15 -17.60 3.77
CA ARG A 44 -12.60 -17.75 3.58
C ARG A 44 -12.92 -17.49 2.12
N ASP A 45 -13.60 -18.44 1.48
CA ASP A 45 -13.97 -18.39 0.06
C ASP A 45 -12.78 -18.44 -0.92
N GLY A 46 -11.56 -18.73 -0.46
CA GLY A 46 -10.38 -18.93 -1.31
C GLY A 46 -9.88 -17.68 -2.05
N GLN A 47 -10.24 -16.49 -1.56
CA GLN A 47 -9.85 -15.23 -2.18
C GLN A 47 -8.34 -14.97 -2.07
N THR A 48 -7.77 -14.31 -3.09
CA THR A 48 -6.38 -13.86 -3.11
C THR A 48 -6.31 -12.34 -3.22
N ALA A 49 -5.12 -11.78 -3.00
CA ALA A 49 -4.87 -10.36 -3.19
C ALA A 49 -4.34 -10.03 -4.60
N GLU A 50 -4.57 -10.89 -5.60
CA GLU A 50 -4.06 -10.67 -6.96
C GLU A 50 -4.51 -9.32 -7.55
N VAL A 51 -5.77 -8.96 -7.29
CA VAL A 51 -6.36 -7.66 -7.68
C VAL A 51 -6.62 -6.77 -6.48
N ALA A 52 -7.15 -7.34 -5.37
CA ALA A 52 -7.55 -6.57 -4.19
C ALA A 52 -8.50 -5.39 -4.54
N ALA A 53 -8.15 -4.16 -4.15
CA ALA A 53 -8.88 -2.94 -4.55
C ALA A 53 -8.31 -2.27 -5.81
N ASP A 54 -7.28 -2.88 -6.40
CA ASP A 54 -6.55 -2.41 -7.59
C ASP A 54 -5.90 -1.03 -7.39
N HIS A 55 -5.49 -0.73 -6.16
CA HIS A 55 -4.87 0.56 -5.82
C HIS A 55 -3.57 0.78 -6.60
N TYR A 56 -2.86 -0.27 -7.01
CA TYR A 56 -1.65 -0.14 -7.81
C TYR A 56 -1.89 0.66 -9.11
N HIS A 57 -3.05 0.48 -9.73
CA HIS A 57 -3.45 1.19 -10.94
C HIS A 57 -4.34 2.40 -10.66
N ARG A 58 -5.14 2.34 -9.61
CA ARG A 58 -6.22 3.31 -9.29
C ARG A 58 -5.87 4.30 -8.18
N TRP A 59 -4.60 4.36 -7.80
CA TRP A 59 -4.15 5.28 -6.76
C TRP A 59 -4.50 6.75 -7.06
N PRO A 60 -4.48 7.28 -8.30
CA PRO A 60 -4.83 8.68 -8.54
C PRO A 60 -6.26 8.99 -8.09
N GLU A 61 -7.22 8.10 -8.40
CA GLU A 61 -8.62 8.23 -8.02
C GLU A 61 -8.81 8.13 -6.51
N ASP A 62 -8.09 7.23 -5.86
CA ASP A 62 -8.12 7.07 -4.40
C ASP A 62 -7.59 8.32 -3.69
N LEU A 63 -6.52 8.94 -4.21
CA LEU A 63 -6.00 10.19 -3.66
C LEU A 63 -6.96 11.36 -3.87
N ASP A 64 -7.66 11.42 -4.99
CA ASP A 64 -8.70 12.43 -5.24
C ASP A 64 -9.90 12.24 -4.30
N LEU A 65 -10.26 10.99 -3.95
CA LEU A 65 -11.24 10.69 -2.93
C LEU A 65 -10.79 11.18 -1.55
N MET A 66 -9.54 10.92 -1.17
CA MET A 66 -8.97 11.39 0.10
C MET A 66 -8.97 12.93 0.19
N ALA A 67 -8.59 13.61 -0.89
CA ALA A 67 -8.61 15.07 -0.95
C ALA A 67 -10.04 15.62 -0.78
N ARG A 68 -11.04 15.01 -1.45
CA ARG A 68 -12.46 15.37 -1.28
C ARG A 68 -12.99 15.10 0.13
N LEU A 69 -12.50 14.04 0.79
CA LEU A 69 -12.83 13.73 2.18
C LEU A 69 -12.24 14.74 3.16
N GLY A 70 -11.19 15.47 2.77
CA GLY A 70 -10.55 16.50 3.58
C GLY A 70 -9.61 15.95 4.65
N VAL A 71 -9.00 14.78 4.41
CA VAL A 71 -8.02 14.19 5.34
C VAL A 71 -6.66 14.89 5.21
N GLY A 72 -5.97 15.06 6.34
CA GLY A 72 -4.64 15.68 6.37
C GLY A 72 -3.49 14.67 6.33
N GLY A 73 -3.76 13.38 6.46
CA GLY A 73 -2.73 12.33 6.43
C GLY A 73 -3.22 11.01 5.85
N TYR A 74 -2.32 10.30 5.18
CA TYR A 74 -2.55 8.95 4.67
C TYR A 74 -1.43 8.02 5.13
N ARG A 75 -1.80 7.06 5.98
CA ARG A 75 -0.91 5.96 6.36
C ARG A 75 -1.07 4.81 5.38
N PHE A 76 -0.02 4.52 4.64
CA PHE A 76 0.08 3.34 3.78
C PHE A 76 1.29 2.51 4.19
N SER A 77 1.35 1.23 3.79
CA SER A 77 2.59 0.45 3.93
C SER A 77 3.29 0.29 2.60
N LEU A 78 4.60 0.10 2.66
CA LEU A 78 5.41 -0.26 1.51
C LEU A 78 5.42 -1.79 1.40
N ALA A 79 5.20 -2.33 0.20
CA ALA A 79 5.40 -3.74 -0.07
C ALA A 79 6.90 -4.03 -0.20
N TRP A 80 7.49 -4.63 0.83
CA TRP A 80 8.86 -5.17 0.76
C TRP A 80 9.08 -6.03 -0.50
N PRO A 81 8.22 -7.02 -0.84
CA PRO A 81 8.41 -7.84 -2.05
C PRO A 81 8.35 -7.05 -3.37
N ARG A 82 7.86 -5.81 -3.35
CA ARG A 82 7.87 -4.91 -4.50
C ARG A 82 9.16 -4.09 -4.56
N ILE A 83 9.65 -3.60 -3.42
CA ILE A 83 10.86 -2.76 -3.33
C ILE A 83 12.14 -3.58 -3.40
N GLN A 84 12.23 -4.70 -2.70
CA GLN A 84 13.40 -5.58 -2.67
C GLN A 84 12.92 -7.03 -2.78
N PRO A 85 12.61 -7.50 -4.01
CA PRO A 85 11.76 -8.67 -4.20
C PRO A 85 12.29 -9.98 -3.61
N ALA A 86 13.61 -10.19 -3.61
CA ALA A 86 14.24 -11.36 -3.01
C ALA A 86 14.47 -11.22 -1.48
N GLY A 87 13.88 -10.22 -0.83
CA GLY A 87 14.11 -9.88 0.58
C GLY A 87 15.47 -9.26 0.88
N THR A 88 16.44 -9.43 -0.02
CA THR A 88 17.81 -8.87 0.02
C THR A 88 18.26 -8.51 -1.40
N GLY A 89 19.42 -7.84 -1.52
CA GLY A 89 19.99 -7.49 -2.81
C GLY A 89 19.55 -6.11 -3.30
N PRO A 90 19.62 -5.86 -4.62
CA PRO A 90 19.30 -4.54 -5.18
C PRO A 90 17.81 -4.24 -5.03
N ALA A 91 17.49 -2.95 -4.91
CA ALA A 91 16.12 -2.48 -5.01
C ALA A 91 15.60 -2.63 -6.45
N ASN A 92 14.30 -2.91 -6.57
CA ASN A 92 13.57 -2.91 -7.82
C ASN A 92 13.12 -1.49 -8.17
N PRO A 93 13.67 -0.86 -9.24
CA PRO A 93 13.37 0.53 -9.58
C PRO A 93 11.87 0.77 -9.81
N ALA A 94 11.19 -0.09 -10.57
CA ALA A 94 9.77 0.09 -10.87
C ALA A 94 8.89 0.06 -9.60
N GLY A 95 9.29 -0.75 -8.61
CA GLY A 95 8.66 -0.80 -7.30
C GLY A 95 8.83 0.48 -6.49
N LEU A 96 10.03 1.08 -6.53
CA LEU A 96 10.29 2.38 -5.91
C LEU A 96 9.52 3.50 -6.61
N ASP A 97 9.51 3.49 -7.96
CA ASP A 97 8.83 4.51 -8.76
C ASP A 97 7.32 4.58 -8.44
N PHE A 98 6.67 3.46 -8.13
CA PHE A 98 5.28 3.45 -7.68
C PHE A 98 5.09 4.28 -6.40
N TYR A 99 5.91 4.04 -5.37
CA TYR A 99 5.80 4.75 -4.10
C TYR A 99 6.28 6.20 -4.19
N GLU A 100 7.23 6.51 -5.08
CA GLU A 100 7.63 7.88 -5.39
C GLU A 100 6.44 8.67 -5.96
N ARG A 101 5.79 8.16 -7.02
CA ARG A 101 4.61 8.81 -7.62
C ARG A 101 3.46 8.97 -6.62
N LEU A 102 3.21 7.94 -5.80
CA LEU A 102 2.18 7.99 -4.76
C LEU A 102 2.48 9.09 -3.73
N THR A 103 3.72 9.18 -3.27
CA THR A 103 4.16 10.17 -2.27
C THR A 103 4.09 11.59 -2.84
N ASP A 104 4.61 11.81 -4.05
CA ASP A 104 4.56 13.10 -4.72
C ASP A 104 3.13 13.59 -4.91
N ALA A 105 2.24 12.67 -5.31
CA ALA A 105 0.85 13.00 -5.55
C ALA A 105 0.04 13.25 -4.28
N LEU A 106 0.38 12.62 -3.15
CA LEU A 106 -0.16 12.94 -1.82
C LEU A 106 0.24 14.35 -1.40
N LEU A 107 1.53 14.68 -1.52
CA LEU A 107 2.07 15.99 -1.18
C LEU A 107 1.46 17.09 -2.06
N ALA A 108 1.28 16.84 -3.36
CA ALA A 108 0.61 17.75 -4.28
C ALA A 108 -0.85 18.05 -3.88
N ARG A 109 -1.49 17.15 -3.14
CA ARG A 109 -2.86 17.31 -2.60
C ARG A 109 -2.89 17.83 -1.16
N GLY A 110 -1.73 18.16 -0.58
CA GLY A 110 -1.63 18.61 0.82
C GLY A 110 -1.91 17.51 1.85
N ILE A 111 -1.80 16.23 1.45
CA ILE A 111 -2.01 15.08 2.33
C ILE A 111 -0.63 14.59 2.80
N THR A 112 -0.42 14.50 4.11
CA THR A 112 0.86 14.04 4.67
C THR A 112 1.02 12.53 4.46
N PRO A 113 2.06 12.07 3.73
CA PRO A 113 2.35 10.65 3.61
C PRO A 113 2.94 10.11 4.93
N VAL A 114 2.43 8.98 5.41
CA VAL A 114 2.90 8.30 6.63
C VAL A 114 3.26 6.85 6.29
N PRO A 115 4.46 6.59 5.74
CA PRO A 115 4.84 5.25 5.29
C PRO A 115 5.07 4.31 6.47
N THR A 116 4.49 3.12 6.38
CA THR A 116 4.77 1.97 7.26
C THR A 116 5.72 1.02 6.52
N LEU A 117 6.90 0.77 7.08
CA LEU A 117 7.93 -0.04 6.42
C LEU A 117 7.54 -1.52 6.28
N TYR A 118 6.73 -2.05 7.19
CA TYR A 118 6.36 -3.46 7.20
C TYR A 118 4.92 -3.66 7.67
N HIS A 119 4.13 -4.40 6.90
CA HIS A 119 2.78 -4.78 7.26
C HIS A 119 2.48 -6.22 6.86
N TRP A 120 3.27 -7.14 7.44
CA TRP A 120 3.10 -8.61 7.39
C TRP A 120 3.48 -9.29 6.06
N ASP A 121 3.83 -8.53 5.04
CA ASP A 121 4.17 -8.97 3.70
C ASP A 121 5.68 -9.21 3.52
N LEU A 122 6.26 -10.05 4.38
CA LEU A 122 7.67 -10.45 4.25
C LEU A 122 7.89 -11.18 2.91
N PRO A 123 8.94 -10.88 2.12
CA PRO A 123 9.31 -11.68 0.95
C PRO A 123 9.50 -13.16 1.33
N GLN A 124 9.02 -14.05 0.46
CA GLN A 124 9.08 -15.50 0.69
C GLN A 124 10.50 -16.06 0.63
#